data_AF-A0A9X9LUC2-F1
#
_entry.id   AF-A0A9X9LUC2-F1
#
_cell.length_a   1.000
_cell.length_b   1.000
_cell.length_c   1.000
_cell.angle_alpha   90.00
_cell.angle_beta   90.00
_cell.angle_gamma   90.00
#
_symmetry.space_group_name_H-M   'P 1'
#
loop_
_entity.id
_entity.type
_entity.pdbx_description
1 polymer ?
#
loop_
_entity_poly.entity_id
_entity_poly.type
_entity_poly.pdbx_seq_one_letter_code
_entity_poly.pdbx_strand_id
1 'polypeptide(L)' 'MKEMGTPDVRIDTRLNKAVWAKGIRNVPYRIRVRLSRKRNEDEDSPNKLYTL' A
#
# COMPACT_ATOMS: atom_id res chain seq x y z
N MET A 1 4.84 8.28 2.48
CA MET A 1 5.46 9.52 1.99
C MET A 1 6.92 9.39 1.54
N LYS A 2 7.78 8.59 2.19
CA LYS A 2 9.25 8.69 2.03
C LYS A 2 9.88 8.03 0.78
N GLU A 3 9.39 6.88 0.31
CA GLU A 3 9.97 6.17 -0.86
C GLU A 3 9.37 6.64 -2.19
N MET A 4 8.03 6.60 -2.31
CA MET A 4 7.34 6.87 -3.58
C MET A 4 6.78 8.30 -3.70
N GLY A 5 6.88 9.11 -2.63
CA GLY A 5 6.46 10.51 -2.65
C GLY A 5 4.96 10.78 -2.84
N THR A 6 4.11 9.75 -2.87
CA THR A 6 2.66 9.93 -3.00
C THR A 6 1.99 10.05 -1.63
N PRO A 7 1.04 10.98 -1.47
CA PRO A 7 0.19 11.07 -0.28
C PRO A 7 -0.90 9.98 -0.29
N ASP A 8 -1.40 9.58 -1.46
CA ASP A 8 -2.32 8.44 -1.61
C ASP A 8 -1.54 7.12 -1.70
N VAL A 9 -1.86 6.19 -0.80
CA VAL A 9 -1.27 4.84 -0.70
C VAL A 9 -2.39 3.83 -0.52
N ARG A 10 -2.55 2.95 -1.50
CA ARG A 10 -3.56 1.89 -1.55
C ARG A 10 -2.88 0.57 -1.20
N ILE A 11 -3.44 -0.17 -0.25
CA ILE A 11 -2.88 -1.43 0.22
C ILE A 11 -3.65 -2.60 -0.41
N ASP A 12 -2.94 -3.52 -1.07
CA ASP A 12 -3.57 -4.76 -1.57
C ASP A 12 -4.11 -5.60 -0.41
N THR A 13 -5.35 -6.07 -0.56
CA THR A 13 -5.99 -7.06 0.33
C THR A 13 -5.12 -8.29 0.60
N ARG A 14 -4.29 -8.73 -0.35
CA ARG A 14 -3.34 -9.84 -0.18
C ARG A 14 -2.26 -9.52 0.84
N LEU A 15 -1.75 -8.28 0.83
CA LEU A 15 -0.79 -7.83 1.82
C LEU A 15 -1.44 -7.80 3.21
N ASN A 16 -2.67 -7.30 3.31
CA ASN A 16 -3.40 -7.30 4.57
C ASN A 16 -3.59 -8.73 5.12
N LYS A 17 -4.01 -9.67 4.28
CA LYS A 17 -4.13 -11.08 4.68
C LYS A 17 -2.79 -11.67 5.14
N ALA A 18 -1.69 -11.36 4.47
CA ALA A 18 -0.36 -11.82 4.85
C ALA A 18 0.11 -11.24 6.19
N VAL A 19 -0.20 -9.97 6.47
CA VAL A 19 0.08 -9.31 7.75
C VAL A 19 -0.67 -10.00 8.89
N TRP A 20 -1.95 -10.33 8.68
CA TRP A 20 -2.81 -10.92 9.70
C TRP A 20 -2.86 -12.46 9.69
N ALA A 21 -2.04 -13.13 8.87
CA ALA A 21 -2.11 -14.58 8.69
C ALA A 21 -1.88 -15.38 9.99
N LYS A 22 -1.15 -14.83 10.95
CA LYS A 22 -0.85 -15.45 12.26
C LYS A 22 -1.66 -14.83 13.41
N GLY A 23 -2.65 -14.00 13.10
CA GLY A 23 -3.45 -13.26 14.07
C GLY A 23 -2.74 -12.01 14.64
N ILE A 24 -3.44 -11.30 15.54
CA ILE A 24 -3.02 -9.98 16.02
C ILE A 24 -1.75 -9.98 16.88
N ARG A 25 -1.49 -11.07 17.59
CA ARG A 25 -0.37 -11.18 18.53
C ARG A 25 0.95 -11.60 17.90
N ASN A 26 0.94 -12.10 16.66
CA ASN A 26 2.13 -12.71 16.05
C ASN A 26 2.37 -12.21 14.62
N VAL A 27 2.34 -10.89 14.42
CA VAL A 27 2.61 -10.25 13.13
C VAL A 27 4.07 -10.48 12.71
N PRO A 28 4.37 -10.79 11.43
CA PRO A 28 5.75 -10.97 10.98
C PRO A 28 6.61 -9.71 11.19
N TYR A 29 7.85 -9.88 11.68
CA TYR A 29 8.78 -8.76 11.92
C TYR A 29 9.23 -8.02 10.65
N ARG A 30 9.27 -8.71 9.51
CA ARG A 30 9.66 -8.15 8.20
C ARG A 30 8.81 -8.77 7.10
N ILE A 31 8.32 -7.94 6.20
CA ILE A 31 7.57 -8.36 5.01
C ILE A 31 8.19 -7.69 3.80
N ARG A 32 8.45 -8.47 2.76
CA ARG A 32 8.89 -7.92 1.48
C ARG A 32 7.67 -7.46 0.70
N VAL A 33 7.58 -6.16 0.46
CA VAL A 33 6.47 -5.55 -0.29
C VAL A 33 6.99 -5.10 -1.65
N ARG A 34 6.15 -5.23 -2.68
CA ARG A 34 6.39 -4.63 -3.99
C ARG A 34 5.55 -3.36 -4.08
N LEU A 35 6.20 -2.23 -4.27
CA LEU A 35 5.54 -0.93 -4.42
C LEU A 35 5.50 -0.58 -5.91
N SER A 36 4.35 -0.08 -6.35
CA SER A 36 4.16 0.41 -7.72
C SER A 36 3.50 1.78 -7.70
N ARG A 37 4.06 2.73 -8.46
CA ARG A 37 3.47 4.07 -8.60
C ARG A 37 2.67 4.12 -9.90
N LYS A 38 1.40 4.51 -9.81
CA LYS A 38 0.49 4.61 -10.96
C LYS A 38 -0.15 5.99 -11.01
N ARG A 39 -0.55 6.41 -12.22
CA ARG A 39 -1.39 7.60 -12.41
C ARG A 39 -2.81 7.27 -11.97
N ASN A 40 -3.45 8.25 -11.35
CA ASN A 40 -4.87 8.16 -11.08
C ASN A 40 -5.65 8.48 -12.36
N GLU A 41 -6.72 7.73 -12.60
CA GLU A 41 -7.64 7.93 -13.72
C GLU A 41 -8.87 8.73 -13.28
N ASP A 42 -9.10 8.87 -11.96
CA ASP A 42 -10.16 9.71 -11.41
C ASP A 42 -9.82 11.20 -11.52
N GLU A 43 -10.63 11.95 -12.27
CA GLU A 43 -10.50 13.42 -12.42
C GLU A 43 -10.76 14.18 -11.12
N ASP A 44 -11.60 13.64 -10.22
CA ASP A 44 -11.96 14.27 -8.94
C ASP A 44 -10.95 14.04 -7.81
N SER A 45 -9.90 13.24 -8.05
CA SER A 45 -8.90 12.97 -7.03
C SER A 45 -7.94 14.16 -6.86
N PRO A 46 -7.73 14.67 -5.63
CA PRO A 46 -6.76 15.75 -5.37
C PRO A 46 -5.32 15.32 -5.69
N ASN A 47 -5.07 14.01 -5.79
CA ASN A 47 -3.76 13.43 -6.08
C ASN A 47 -3.73 12.80 -7.47
N LYS A 48 -2.80 13.28 -8.32
CA LYS A 48 -2.56 12.75 -9.67
C LYS A 48 -1.92 11.35 -9.70
N LEU A 49 -1.28 10.96 -8.61
CA LEU A 49 -0.46 9.74 -8.52
C LEU A 49 -0.77 9.05 -7.20
N TYR A 50 -0.90 7.72 -7.26
CA TYR A 50 -1.04 6.87 -6.08
C TYR A 50 -0.01 5.75 -6.10
N THR A 51 0.28 5.22 -4.92
CA THR A 51 1.10 4.01 -4.76
C THR A 51 0.20 2.83 -4.44
N LEU A 52 0.45 1.68 -5.07
CA LEU A 52 -0.18 0.39 -4.83
C LEU A 52 0.88 -0.64 -4.44
#